data_AF-A0A655AWK2-F1
#
_entry.id   AF-A0A655AWK2-F1
#
_cell.length_a   1.000
_cell.length_b   1.000
_cell.length_c   1.000
_cell.angle_alpha   90.00
_cell.angle_beta   90.00
_cell.angle_gamma   90.00
#
_symmetry.space_group_name_H-M   'P 1'
#
loop_
_entity.id
_entity.type
_entity.pdbx_description
1 polymer ?
#
loop_
_entity_poly.entity_id
_entity_poly.type
_entity_poly.pdbx_seq_one_letter_code
_entity_poly.pdbx_strand_id
1 'polypeptide(L)'
;MLYDPDGSDAWDGTIRLVAYVQADLDSSEAVDPLLPEVAWSWLVDALTARTDQVRALGGTVTATTSVRYGDISGPPRAHQLELRASWTATTPDLGAHVQAFCDVLEHAAGLPPAGVTDLGSRSRA
;
A
#
# COMPACT_ATOMS: atom_id res chain seq x y z
N MET A 1 1.68 -9.59 12.53
CA MET A 1 3.10 -9.90 12.85
C MET A 1 3.19 -11.37 13.19
N LEU A 2 4.22 -12.04 12.69
CA LEU A 2 4.61 -13.40 13.08
C LEU A 2 5.99 -13.32 13.76
N TYR A 3 6.21 -14.16 14.77
CA TYR A 3 7.48 -14.25 15.48
C TYR A 3 7.87 -15.71 15.63
N ASP A 4 9.09 -16.03 15.22
CA ASP A 4 9.72 -17.34 15.41
C ASP A 4 11.08 -17.13 16.11
N PRO A 5 11.24 -17.53 17.37
CA PRO A 5 12.48 -17.31 18.13
C PRO A 5 13.66 -18.12 17.59
N ASP A 6 13.41 -19.25 16.93
CA ASP A 6 14.46 -20.08 16.32
C ASP A 6 14.84 -19.58 14.92
N GLY A 7 14.02 -18.67 14.36
CA GLY A 7 14.19 -18.08 13.04
C GLY A 7 13.70 -18.98 11.92
N SER A 8 13.37 -18.38 10.78
CA SER A 8 12.97 -19.10 9.57
C SER A 8 13.89 -18.73 8.41
N ASP A 9 14.44 -19.73 7.70
CA ASP A 9 15.23 -19.52 6.48
C ASP A 9 14.45 -18.75 5.42
N ALA A 10 13.12 -18.93 5.36
CA ALA A 10 12.24 -18.22 4.43
C ALA A 10 12.05 -16.74 4.80
N TRP A 11 12.30 -16.37 6.07
CA TRP A 11 12.14 -15.00 6.56
C TRP A 11 13.47 -14.27 6.66
N ASP A 12 14.61 -14.96 6.73
CA ASP A 12 15.92 -14.33 7.00
C ASP A 12 15.89 -13.50 8.30
N GLY A 13 15.25 -14.06 9.34
CA GLY A 13 15.11 -13.44 10.66
C GLY A 13 13.97 -14.03 11.48
N THR A 14 13.70 -13.42 12.63
CA THR A 14 12.76 -13.91 13.64
C THR A 14 11.42 -13.18 13.63
N ILE A 15 11.37 -11.94 13.12
CA ILE A 15 10.17 -11.09 13.14
C ILE A 15 9.69 -10.84 11.72
N ARG A 16 8.56 -11.43 11.32
CA ARG A 16 7.92 -11.22 10.02
C ARG A 16 6.72 -10.28 10.16
N LEU A 17 6.77 -9.17 9.45
CA LEU A 17 5.67 -8.26 9.28
C LEU A 17 4.91 -8.62 8.00
N VAL A 18 3.58 -8.56 8.08
CA VAL A 18 2.67 -8.88 6.97
C VAL A 18 1.68 -7.74 6.89
N ALA A 19 1.52 -7.20 5.69
CA ALA A 19 0.66 -6.08 5.37
C ALA A 19 -0.35 -6.48 4.30
N TYR A 20 -1.58 -6.00 4.48
CA TYR A 20 -2.67 -6.13 3.53
C TYR A 20 -3.35 -4.78 3.41
N VAL A 21 -3.44 -4.24 2.19
CA VAL A 21 -4.17 -3.02 1.88
C VAL A 21 -5.11 -3.33 0.73
N GLN A 22 -6.34 -2.86 0.84
CA GLN A 22 -7.32 -2.93 -0.23
C GLN A 22 -7.97 -1.56 -0.36
N ALA A 23 -8.02 -1.04 -1.60
CA ALA A 23 -8.62 0.25 -1.91
C ALA A 23 -9.55 0.11 -3.11
N ASP A 24 -10.71 0.76 -3.04
CA ASP A 24 -11.60 0.95 -4.18
C ASP A 24 -11.10 2.16 -4.96
N LEU A 25 -11.01 2.04 -6.28
CA LEU A 25 -10.50 3.08 -7.17
C LEU A 25 -11.60 3.63 -8.05
N ASP A 26 -11.53 4.94 -8.27
CA ASP A 26 -12.39 5.59 -9.23
C ASP A 26 -12.00 5.20 -10.67
N SER A 27 -13.01 5.16 -11.53
CA SER A 27 -12.85 4.69 -12.92
C SER A 27 -11.86 5.51 -13.77
N SER A 28 -11.55 6.75 -13.37
CA SER A 28 -10.54 7.60 -14.02
C SER A 28 -9.11 7.25 -13.61
N GLU A 29 -8.90 6.71 -12.40
CA GLU A 29 -7.59 6.34 -11.88
C GLU A 29 -7.21 4.91 -12.25
N ALA A 30 -8.20 4.02 -12.31
CA ALA A 30 -8.00 2.60 -12.59
C ALA A 30 -7.67 2.25 -14.05
N VAL A 31 -7.46 3.26 -14.91
CA VAL A 31 -7.04 3.08 -16.31
C VAL A 31 -5.52 3.16 -16.46
N ASP A 32 -4.80 3.55 -15.40
CA ASP A 32 -3.34 3.64 -15.43
C ASP A 32 -2.72 2.22 -15.39
N PRO A 33 -2.00 1.79 -16.45
CA PRO A 33 -1.33 0.50 -16.45
C PRO A 33 -0.20 0.39 -15.41
N LEU A 34 0.31 1.50 -14.88
CA LEU A 34 1.39 1.54 -13.88
C LEU A 34 0.89 1.54 -12.43
N LEU A 35 -0.43 1.48 -12.23
CA LEU A 35 -1.04 1.51 -10.91
C LEU A 35 -0.46 0.43 -9.96
N PRO A 36 -0.21 -0.83 -10.39
CA PRO A 36 0.42 -1.81 -9.52
C PRO A 36 1.83 -1.41 -9.06
N GLU A 37 2.65 -0.85 -9.97
CA GLU A 37 4.01 -0.39 -9.69
C GLU A 37 4.01 0.82 -8.75
N VAL A 38 3.09 1.76 -8.94
CA VAL A 38 2.92 2.93 -8.06
C VAL A 38 2.51 2.49 -6.67
N ALA A 39 1.53 1.60 -6.56
CA ALA A 39 1.09 1.08 -5.27
C ALA A 39 2.20 0.30 -4.54
N TRP A 40 3.02 -0.44 -5.28
CA TRP A 40 4.21 -1.08 -4.73
C TRP A 40 5.25 -0.05 -4.24
N SER A 41 5.45 1.03 -5.00
CA SER A 41 6.41 2.07 -4.62
C SER A 41 6.01 2.76 -3.31
N TRP A 42 4.72 2.96 -3.03
CA TRP A 42 4.26 3.53 -1.74
C TRP A 42 4.85 2.78 -0.55
N LEU A 43 4.87 1.44 -0.59
CA LEU A 43 5.45 0.63 0.49
C LEU A 43 6.97 0.72 0.52
N VAL A 44 7.63 0.61 -0.64
CA VAL A 44 9.10 0.66 -0.72
C VAL A 44 9.62 2.00 -0.24
N ASP A 45 9.00 3.10 -0.69
CA ASP A 45 9.38 4.46 -0.37
C ASP A 45 9.12 4.76 1.10
N ALA A 46 7.94 4.37 1.64
CA ALA A 46 7.63 4.57 3.06
C ALA A 46 8.57 3.80 3.99
N LEU A 47 8.93 2.55 3.64
CA LEU A 47 9.91 1.79 4.40
C LEU A 47 11.29 2.44 4.33
N THR A 48 11.76 2.79 3.14
CA THR A 48 13.08 3.40 2.93
C THR A 48 13.21 4.76 3.62
N ALA A 49 12.12 5.54 3.67
CA ALA A 49 12.10 6.85 4.33
C ALA A 49 12.17 6.75 5.86
N ARG A 50 11.76 5.63 6.46
CA ARG A 50 11.64 5.49 7.92
C ARG A 50 12.65 4.56 8.56
N THR A 51 13.17 3.58 7.83
CA THR A 51 14.07 2.56 8.40
C THR A 51 14.90 1.85 7.34
N ASP A 52 16.12 1.46 7.72
CA ASP A 52 17.00 0.55 6.97
C ASP A 52 16.94 -0.90 7.52
N GLN A 53 16.11 -1.14 8.55
CA GLN A 53 16.01 -2.41 9.28
C GLN A 53 15.04 -3.41 8.63
N VAL A 54 15.09 -3.52 7.29
CA VAL A 54 14.18 -4.34 6.47
C VAL A 54 14.96 -5.40 5.70
N ARG A 55 14.50 -6.66 5.76
CA ARG A 55 15.00 -7.77 4.93
C ARG A 55 13.88 -8.55 4.29
N ALA A 56 14.21 -9.31 3.25
CA ALA A 56 13.29 -10.23 2.57
C ALA A 56 11.93 -9.58 2.24
N LEU A 57 11.94 -8.30 1.81
CA LEU A 57 10.75 -7.58 1.38
C LEU A 57 10.23 -8.23 0.09
N GLY A 58 8.95 -8.60 0.10
CA GLY A 58 8.30 -9.16 -1.07
C GLY A 58 6.79 -9.08 -0.94
N GLY A 59 6.11 -9.16 -2.07
CA GLY A 59 4.66 -9.02 -2.10
C GLY A 59 4.12 -9.07 -3.51
N THR A 60 2.82 -8.84 -3.61
CA THR A 60 2.06 -8.77 -4.85
C THR A 60 1.11 -7.59 -4.77
N VAL A 61 0.96 -6.91 -5.89
CA VAL A 61 -0.11 -5.94 -6.09
C VAL A 61 -1.04 -6.48 -7.19
N THR A 62 -2.34 -6.51 -6.89
CA THR A 62 -3.38 -6.98 -7.81
C THR A 62 -4.34 -5.84 -8.09
N ALA A 63 -4.48 -5.45 -9.36
CA ALA A 63 -5.50 -4.51 -9.81
C ALA A 63 -6.60 -5.29 -10.53
N THR A 64 -7.84 -5.21 -10.03
CA THR A 64 -9.01 -5.90 -10.58
C THR A 64 -9.97 -4.88 -11.18
N THR A 65 -10.41 -5.13 -12.41
CA THR A 65 -11.50 -4.39 -13.05
C THR A 65 -12.69 -5.31 -13.25
N SER A 66 -13.82 -4.94 -12.67
CA SER A 66 -15.09 -5.67 -12.79
C SER A 66 -16.07 -4.87 -13.63
N VAL A 67 -16.54 -5.42 -14.74
CA VAL A 67 -17.62 -4.87 -15.55
C VAL A 67 -18.88 -5.70 -15.30
N ARG A 68 -19.98 -5.04 -14.94
CA ARG A 68 -21.27 -5.69 -14.68
C ARG A 68 -22.15 -5.64 -15.93
N TYR A 69 -22.84 -6.74 -16.22
CA TYR A 69 -23.78 -6.88 -17.35
C TYR A 69 -25.12 -7.42 -16.85
N GLY A 70 -26.22 -7.06 -17.51
CA GLY A 70 -27.57 -7.50 -17.13
C GLY A 70 -28.09 -6.78 -15.88
N ASP A 71 -28.87 -7.48 -15.05
CA ASP A 71 -29.57 -6.93 -13.89
C ASP A 71 -28.75 -7.00 -12.58
N ILE A 72 -27.42 -6.98 -12.69
CA ILE A 72 -26.52 -6.98 -11.54
C ILE A 72 -26.47 -5.56 -10.96
N SER A 73 -26.85 -5.41 -9.70
CA SER A 73 -26.83 -4.12 -8.99
C SER A 73 -25.41 -3.61 -8.70
N GLY A 74 -25.29 -2.29 -8.57
CA GLY A 74 -24.04 -1.59 -8.29
C GLY A 74 -23.47 -0.82 -9.49
N PRO A 75 -22.29 -0.21 -9.35
CA PRO A 75 -21.67 0.58 -10.41
C PRO A 75 -21.40 -0.28 -11.66
N PRO A 76 -21.62 0.24 -12.89
CA PRO A 76 -21.36 -0.51 -14.13
C PRO A 76 -19.93 -1.04 -14.25
N ARG A 77 -18.98 -0.31 -13.66
CA ARG A 77 -17.57 -0.69 -13.51
C ARG A 77 -17.13 -0.46 -12.08
N ALA A 78 -16.40 -1.40 -11.51
CA ALA A 78 -15.71 -1.25 -10.24
C ALA A 78 -14.24 -1.63 -10.41
N HIS A 79 -13.39 -0.90 -9.72
CA HIS A 79 -11.95 -1.11 -9.75
C HIS A 79 -11.44 -1.25 -8.33
N GLN A 80 -10.57 -2.23 -8.13
CA GLN A 80 -10.09 -2.57 -6.81
C GLN A 80 -8.60 -2.83 -6.89
N LEU A 81 -7.85 -2.21 -5.98
CA LEU A 81 -6.43 -2.43 -5.79
C LEU A 81 -6.22 -3.21 -4.51
N GLU A 82 -5.40 -4.25 -4.58
CA GLU A 82 -5.03 -5.07 -3.44
C GLU A 82 -3.51 -5.18 -3.36
N LEU A 83 -2.92 -4.72 -2.26
CA LEU A 83 -1.51 -4.89 -1.94
C LEU A 83 -1.37 -5.91 -0.82
N ARG A 84 -0.62 -6.98 -1.09
CA ARG A 84 -0.22 -7.98 -0.10
C ARG A 84 1.29 -7.96 -0.02
N ALA A 85 1.85 -7.68 1.16
CA ALA A 85 3.28 -7.62 1.33
C ALA A 85 3.71 -8.25 2.64
N SER A 86 4.98 -8.64 2.68
CA SER A 86 5.62 -9.04 3.91
C SER A 86 7.11 -8.74 3.86
N TRP A 87 7.68 -8.45 5.01
CA TRP A 87 9.09 -8.18 5.19
C TRP A 87 9.52 -8.58 6.58
N THR A 88 10.83 -8.71 6.77
CA THR A 88 11.42 -9.11 8.03
C THR A 88 12.04 -7.88 8.69
N ALA A 89 11.66 -7.62 9.93
CA ALA A 89 12.30 -6.60 10.76
C ALA A 89 13.57 -7.19 11.37
N THR A 90 14.69 -6.48 11.26
CA THR A 90 15.98 -6.93 11.80
C THR A 90 16.14 -6.62 13.28
N THR A 91 15.25 -5.79 13.85
CA THR A 91 15.24 -5.45 15.28
C THR A 91 13.81 -5.53 15.84
N PRO A 92 13.66 -5.64 17.18
CA PRO A 92 12.35 -5.56 17.83
C PRO A 92 11.73 -4.15 17.87
N ASP A 93 12.44 -3.10 17.44
CA ASP A 93 11.86 -1.77 17.34
C ASP A 93 11.00 -1.64 16.07
N LEU A 94 9.70 -1.86 16.25
CA LEU A 94 8.74 -1.89 15.15
C LEU A 94 8.11 -0.53 14.84
N GLY A 95 8.44 0.51 15.60
CA GLY A 95 7.78 1.82 15.48
C GLY A 95 7.87 2.40 14.06
N ALA A 96 9.07 2.40 13.49
CA ALA A 96 9.31 2.89 12.14
C ALA A 96 8.58 2.08 11.06
N HIS A 97 8.46 0.75 11.24
CA HIS A 97 7.74 -0.11 10.30
C HIS A 97 6.22 0.13 10.33
N VAL A 98 5.66 0.34 11.52
CA VAL A 98 4.24 0.66 11.68
C VAL A 98 3.92 2.03 11.07
N GLN A 99 4.79 3.02 11.31
CA GLN A 99 4.64 4.34 10.70
C GLN A 99 4.75 4.29 9.17
N ALA A 100 5.64 3.46 8.62
CA ALA A 100 5.73 3.27 7.17
C ALA A 100 4.43 2.70 6.60
N PHE A 101 3.82 1.75 7.32
CA PHE A 101 2.52 1.21 6.94
C PHE A 101 1.41 2.28 7.01
N CYS A 102 1.45 3.17 8.01
CA CYS A 102 0.53 4.31 8.06
C CYS A 102 0.65 5.20 6.81
N ASP A 103 1.86 5.53 6.36
CA ASP A 103 2.05 6.31 5.13
C ASP A 103 1.42 5.61 3.93
N VAL A 104 1.57 4.29 3.79
CA VAL A 104 0.92 3.54 2.71
C VAL A 104 -0.60 3.66 2.78
N LEU A 105 -1.18 3.63 3.98
CA LEU A 105 -2.62 3.83 4.16
C LEU A 105 -3.05 5.25 3.80
N GLU A 106 -2.22 6.27 4.07
CA GLU A 106 -2.50 7.65 3.68
C GLU A 106 -2.55 7.80 2.15
N HIS A 107 -1.58 7.21 1.43
CA HIS A 107 -1.58 7.17 -0.03
C HIS A 107 -2.80 6.43 -0.57
N ALA A 108 -3.10 5.25 -0.03
CA ALA A 108 -4.25 4.44 -0.46
C ALA A 108 -5.60 5.12 -0.17
N ALA A 109 -5.67 5.99 0.84
CA ALA A 109 -6.84 6.79 1.16
C ALA A 109 -6.93 8.11 0.36
N GLY A 110 -5.94 8.41 -0.49
CA GLY A 110 -5.88 9.65 -1.27
C GLY A 110 -5.61 10.89 -0.44
N LEU A 111 -4.98 10.75 0.74
CA LEU A 111 -4.62 11.90 1.57
C LEU A 111 -3.46 12.67 0.92
N PRO A 112 -3.50 14.02 0.93
CA PRO A 112 -2.39 14.81 0.44
C PRO A 112 -1.15 14.61 1.33
N PRO A 113 0.07 14.66 0.78
CA PRO A 113 1.29 14.56 1.57
C PRO A 113 1.31 15.62 2.67
N ALA A 114 1.76 15.24 3.87
CA ALA A 114 1.86 16.17 4.99
C ALA A 114 2.68 17.42 4.61
N GLY A 115 2.13 18.61 4.87
CA GLY A 115 2.76 19.89 4.55
C GLY A 115 2.37 20.49 3.20
N VAL A 116 1.57 19.80 2.38
CA VAL A 116 0.94 20.38 1.18
C VAL A 116 -0.37 21.06 1.58
N THR A 117 -0.37 22.39 1.60
CA THR A 117 -1.62 23.17 1.69
C THR A 117 -2.16 23.35 0.29
N ASP A 118 -3.39 22.90 0.04
CA ASP A 118 -4.07 23.11 -1.24
C ASP A 118 -4.26 24.63 -1.46
N LEU A 119 -3.56 25.17 -2.44
CA LEU A 119 -3.71 26.55 -2.86
C LEU A 119 -4.95 26.62 -3.75
N GLY A 120 -6.12 26.60 -3.10
CA GLY A 120 -7.41 26.62 -3.78
C GLY A 120 -7.44 27.64 -4.92
N SER A 121 -7.82 27.18 -6.11
CA SER A 121 -7.91 28.03 -7.29
C SER A 121 -8.87 29.20 -6.98
N ARG A 122 -8.30 30.40 -6.93
CA ARG A 122 -9.09 31.62 -6.77
C ARG A 122 -9.95 31.75 -8.03
N SER A 123 -11.22 31.40 -7.93
CA SER A 123 -12.24 31.75 -8.93
C SER A 123 -12.13 33.26 -9.16
N ARG A 124 -11.65 33.65 -10.36
CA ARG A 124 -11.78 35.02 -10.84
C ARG A 124 -13.24 35.20 -11.24
N ALA A 125 -13.85 36.20 -10.60
CA ALA A 125 -15.18 36.73 -10.87
C ALA A 125 -15.40 37.08 -12.35
#